data_AF-A0A3P7MHA4-F1
#
_entry.id   AF-A0A3P7MHA4-F1
#
_cell.length_a   1.000
_cell.length_b   1.000
_cell.length_c   1.000
_cell.angle_alpha   90.00
_cell.angle_beta   90.00
_cell.angle_gamma   90.00
#
_symmetry.space_group_name_H-M   'P 1'
#
loop_
_entity.id
_entity.type
_entity.pdbx_description
1 polymer ?
#
loop_
_entity_poly.entity_id
_entity_poly.type
_entity_poly.pdbx_seq_one_letter_code
_entity_poly.pdbx_strand_id
1 'polypeptide(L)' 'MKPEMIQKSAMSEQAKNVTLQLTALSNNMTITNEEEANEYAALMSKMPPDVQEQVYDFMLSVMKPLQ' A
#
# COMPACT_ATOMS: atom_id res chain seq x y z
N MET A 1 -3.37 -34.18 -7.63
CA MET A 1 -3.60 -32.72 -7.48
C MET A 1 -2.25 -32.06 -7.40
N LYS A 2 -1.92 -31.17 -8.34
CA LYS A 2 -0.67 -30.39 -8.28
C LYS A 2 -0.85 -29.33 -7.18
N PRO A 3 0.18 -29.04 -6.37
CA PRO A 3 0.10 -27.92 -5.46
C PRO A 3 -0.06 -26.67 -6.32
N GLU A 4 -1.16 -25.95 -6.12
CA GLU A 4 -1.25 -24.56 -6.50
C GLU A 4 -0.13 -23.87 -5.72
N MET A 5 1.05 -23.81 -6.35
CA MET A 5 2.06 -22.82 -6.03
C MET A 5 1.33 -21.51 -6.29
N ILE A 6 0.67 -20.98 -5.26
CA ILE A 6 0.26 -19.60 -5.19
C ILE A 6 1.55 -18.86 -5.51
N GLN A 7 1.68 -18.44 -6.77
CA GLN A 7 2.70 -17.49 -7.15
C GLN A 7 2.53 -16.38 -6.14
N LYS A 8 3.58 -16.13 -5.34
CA LYS A 8 3.70 -14.93 -4.52
C LYS A 8 3.53 -13.76 -5.50
N SER A 9 2.29 -13.33 -5.71
CA SER A 9 1.95 -12.47 -6.82
C SER A 9 2.44 -11.10 -6.45
N ALA A 10 3.47 -10.67 -7.17
CA ALA A 10 3.86 -9.26 -7.23
C ALA A 10 2.58 -8.43 -7.32
N MET A 11 2.46 -7.41 -6.48
CA MET A 11 1.31 -6.51 -6.43
C MET A 11 0.80 -6.16 -7.83
N SER A 12 -0.53 -6.05 -7.99
CA SER A 12 -1.14 -5.50 -9.20
C SER A 12 -0.53 -4.14 -9.55
N GLU A 13 -0.55 -3.75 -10.82
CA GLU A 13 -0.02 -2.45 -11.24
C GLU A 13 -0.70 -1.29 -10.50
N GLN A 14 -2.00 -1.40 -10.25
CA GLN A 14 -2.74 -0.42 -9.46
C GLN A 14 -2.23 -0.36 -8.02
N ALA A 15 -2.05 -1.51 -7.36
CA ALA A 15 -1.49 -1.56 -6.01
C ALA A 15 -0.07 -0.99 -5.95
N LYS A 16 0.80 -1.31 -6.92
CA LYS A 16 2.15 -0.72 -7.03
C LYS A 16 2.10 0.81 -7.14
N ASN A 17 1.22 1.33 -7.99
CA ASN A 17 1.07 2.77 -8.19
C ASN A 17 0.56 3.47 -6.92
N VAL A 18 -0.34 2.83 -6.17
CA VAL A 18 -0.80 3.33 -4.87
C VAL A 18 0.34 3.36 -3.88
N THR A 19 1.09 2.28 -3.72
CA THR A 19 2.25 2.21 -2.82
C THR A 19 3.31 3.27 -3.13
N LEU A 20 3.58 3.54 -4.40
CA LEU A 20 4.49 4.62 -4.80
C LEU A 20 3.98 6.00 -4.40
N GLN A 21 2.67 6.26 -4.57
CA GLN A 21 2.06 7.52 -4.14
C GLN A 21 2.09 7.69 -2.62
N LEU A 22 1.78 6.63 -1.86
CA LEU A 22 1.86 6.64 -0.40
C LEU A 22 3.30 6.90 0.09
N THR A 23 4.29 6.29 -0.57
CA THR A 23 5.71 6.52 -0.27
C THR A 23 6.14 7.95 -0.62
N ALA A 24 5.63 8.52 -1.70
CA ALA A 24 5.91 9.91 -2.06
C ALA A 24 5.28 10.88 -1.04
N LEU A 25 4.07 10.58 -0.58
CA LEU A 25 3.36 11.33 0.45
C LEU A 25 4.12 11.33 1.77
N SER A 26 4.59 10.17 2.24
CA SER A 26 5.32 10.05 3.51
C SER A 26 6.70 10.71 3.49
N ASN A 27 7.30 10.87 2.31
CA ASN A 27 8.57 11.57 2.12
C ASN A 27 8.37 13.07 1.86
N ASN A 28 7.13 13.54 1.75
CA ASN A 28 6.86 14.95 1.49
C ASN A 28 6.98 15.77 2.77
N MET A 29 8.15 16.39 2.95
CA MET A 29 8.44 17.24 4.12
C MET A 29 7.71 18.60 4.10
N THR A 30 6.93 18.92 3.05
CA THR A 30 6.23 20.21 2.93
C THR A 30 4.78 20.16 3.41
N ILE A 31 4.23 18.97 3.65
CA ILE A 31 2.86 18.80 4.15
C ILE A 31 2.88 18.48 5.64
N THR A 32 1.80 18.84 6.33
CA THR A 32 1.56 18.46 7.71
C THR A 32 1.11 17.01 7.82
N ASN A 33 1.24 16.43 9.01
CA ASN A 33 0.73 15.09 9.30
C ASN A 33 -0.79 14.96 9.06
N GLU A 34 -1.54 16.06 9.23
CA GLU A 34 -3.00 16.07 8.98
C GLU A 34 -3.30 16.00 7.48
N GLU A 35 -2.56 16.79 6.68
CA GLU A 35 -2.65 16.73 5.20
C GLU A 35 -2.23 15.35 4.69
N GLU A 36 -1.16 14.77 5.24
CA GLU A 36 -0.75 13.39 4.93
C GLU A 36 -1.86 12.39 5.25
N ALA A 37 -2.47 12.45 6.43
CA ALA A 37 -3.56 11.54 6.80
C ALA A 37 -4.79 11.68 5.87
N ASN A 38 -5.13 12.92 5.49
CA ASN A 38 -6.24 13.20 4.59
C ASN A 38 -5.98 12.67 3.17
N GLU A 39 -4.79 12.91 2.62
CA GLU A 39 -4.40 12.39 1.31
C GLU A 39 -4.32 10.87 1.31
N TYR A 40 -3.81 10.27 2.40
CA TYR A 40 -3.78 8.82 2.58
C TYR A 40 -5.20 8.22 2.52
N ALA A 41 -6.15 8.80 3.28
CA ALA A 41 -7.54 8.37 3.29
C ALA A 41 -8.21 8.56 1.92
N ALA A 42 -7.94 9.69 1.26
CA ALA A 42 -8.45 9.97 -0.09
C ALA A 42 -7.91 8.98 -1.13
N LEU A 43 -6.66 8.55 -1.02
CA LEU A 43 -6.05 7.59 -1.93
C LEU A 43 -6.64 6.19 -1.74
N MET A 44 -6.78 5.75 -0.49
CA MET A 44 -7.33 4.42 -0.16
C MET A 44 -8.82 4.31 -0.49
N SER A 45 -9.62 5.36 -0.24
CA SER A 45 -11.07 5.36 -0.52
C SER A 45 -11.44 5.21 -2.00
N LYS A 46 -10.52 5.55 -2.92
CA LYS A 46 -10.70 5.40 -4.37
C LYS A 46 -10.35 4.01 -4.89
N MET A 47 -9.78 3.15 -4.05
CA MET A 47 -9.29 1.85 -4.46
C MET A 47 -10.33 0.74 -4.22
N PRO A 48 -10.43 -0.23 -5.13
CA PRO A 48 -11.14 -1.48 -4.89
C PRO A 48 -10.61 -2.22 -3.65
N PRO A 49 -11.45 -3.00 -2.93
CA PRO A 49 -11.03 -3.71 -1.72
C PRO A 49 -9.82 -4.64 -1.90
N ASP A 50 -9.70 -5.32 -3.03
CA ASP A 50 -8.59 -6.23 -3.36
C ASP A 50 -7.26 -5.47 -3.56
N VAL A 51 -7.32 -4.23 -4.06
CA VAL A 51 -6.15 -3.35 -4.18
C VAL A 51 -5.76 -2.81 -2.80
N GLN A 52 -6.74 -2.45 -1.96
CA GLN A 52 -6.48 -2.02 -0.58
C GLN A 52 -5.77 -3.12 0.22
N GLU A 53 -6.23 -4.37 0.10
CA GLU A 53 -5.64 -5.55 0.76
C GLU A 53 -4.18 -5.77 0.31
N GLN A 54 -3.90 -5.72 -1.00
CA GLN A 54 -2.53 -5.86 -1.52
C GLN A 54 -1.59 -4.75 -1.00
N VAL A 55 -2.08 -3.52 -0.91
CA VAL A 55 -1.31 -2.38 -0.39
C VAL A 55 -1.07 -2.55 1.11
N TYR A 56 -2.08 -2.98 1.86
CA TYR A 56 -1.98 -3.24 3.30
C TYR A 56 -0.99 -4.37 3.60
N ASP A 57 -1.10 -5.50 2.90
CA ASP A 57 -0.17 -6.62 3.03
C ASP A 57 1.27 -6.21 2.71
N PHE A 58 1.46 -5.39 1.67
CA PHE A 58 2.76 -4.84 1.35
C PHE A 58 3.30 -3.96 2.49
N MET A 59 2.50 -3.02 3.00
CA MET A 59 2.90 -2.16 4.11
C MET A 59 3.26 -2.96 5.35
N LEU A 60 2.46 -3.97 5.71
CA LEU A 60 2.77 -4.89 6.82
C LEU A 60 4.07 -5.66 6.57
N SER A 61 4.35 -6.05 5.32
CA SER A 61 5.58 -6.78 4.99
C SER A 61 6.85 -5.94 5.11
N VAL A 62 6.75 -4.62 4.90
CA VAL A 62 7.88 -3.67 5.02
C VAL A 62 7.99 -3.06 6.41
N MET A 63 6.87 -2.91 7.12
CA MET A 63 6.84 -2.61 8.55
C MET A 63 7.23 -3.88 9.32
N LYS A 64 8.54 -4.15 9.41
CA LYS A 64 9.03 -5.18 10.35
C LYS A 64 8.39 -4.96 11.73
N PRO A 65 8.03 -6.02 12.47
CA PRO A 65 7.74 -5.84 13.88
C PRO A 65 8.97 -5.19 14.51
N LEU A 66 8.74 -4.11 15.25
CA LEU A 66 9.69 -3.65 16.27
C LEU A 66 9.79 -4.79 17.29
N GLN A 67 10.58 -5.82 16.97
CA GLN A 67 10.96 -6.93 17.83
C GLN A 67 12.47 -6.97 17.95
#